data_AF-A0A9E5B0K8-F1
#
_entry.id   AF-A0A9E5B0K8-F1
#
_cell.length_a   1.000
_cell.length_b   1.000
_cell.length_c   1.000
_cell.angle_alpha   90.00
_cell.angle_beta   90.00
_cell.angle_gamma   90.00
#
_symmetry.space_group_name_H-M   'P 1'
#
loop_
_entity.id
_entity.type
_entity.pdbx_description
1 polymer ?
#
loop_
_entity_poly.entity_id
_entity_poly.type
_entity_poly.pdbx_seq_one_letter_code
_entity_poly.pdbx_strand_id
1 'polypeptide(L)'
;MKLVKHTGGRFVFQLTTREQRLFMGVTGLYPVIPAGARKLVRQIGSAQSAQIDESQHLLEEALAEQRGANQRHLAEFLGDPQRVHTTKSYTRLTFAAAEMEWLLQVLNDIRVGSWMHLGSPDYEAEKRLQVTEENVQHYWAREMAGAFQSVLLAAMDASQ
;
A
#
# COMPACT_ATOMS: atom_id res chain seq x y z
N MET A 1 -3.68 -3.36 -15.59
CA MET A 1 -3.79 -4.69 -14.95
C MET A 1 -5.20 -5.18 -15.20
N LYS A 2 -5.40 -6.45 -15.55
CA LYS A 2 -6.75 -6.98 -15.80
C LYS A 2 -7.00 -8.29 -15.04
N LEU A 3 -8.19 -8.46 -14.49
CA LEU A 3 -8.64 -9.75 -13.97
C LEU A 3 -8.92 -10.67 -15.16
N VAL A 4 -8.28 -11.84 -15.20
CA VAL A 4 -8.47 -12.84 -16.26
C VAL A 4 -9.26 -14.05 -15.81
N LYS A 5 -9.25 -14.36 -14.51
CA LYS A 5 -10.00 -15.47 -13.94
C LYS A 5 -10.28 -15.22 -12.47
N HIS A 6 -11.49 -15.56 -12.06
CA HIS A 6 -11.86 -15.74 -10.65
C HIS A 6 -12.47 -17.15 -10.52
N THR A 7 -11.83 -18.04 -9.77
CA THR A 7 -12.35 -19.41 -9.56
C THR A 7 -11.85 -19.97 -8.24
N GLY A 8 -12.76 -20.53 -7.43
CA GLY A 8 -12.41 -21.18 -6.17
C GLY A 8 -11.75 -20.23 -5.16
N GLY A 9 -12.21 -18.97 -5.09
CA GLY A 9 -11.67 -17.95 -4.17
C GLY A 9 -10.27 -17.43 -4.55
N ARG A 10 -9.81 -17.72 -5.77
CA ARG A 10 -8.55 -17.21 -6.32
C ARG A 10 -8.79 -16.20 -7.44
N PHE A 11 -8.11 -15.07 -7.35
CA PHE A 11 -8.08 -14.00 -8.33
C PHE A 11 -6.80 -14.11 -9.15
N VAL A 12 -6.94 -14.15 -10.47
CA VAL A 12 -5.81 -14.21 -11.40
C VAL A 12 -5.82 -12.93 -12.21
N PHE A 13 -4.76 -12.14 -12.05
CA PHE A 13 -4.53 -10.94 -12.83
C PHE A 13 -3.46 -11.16 -13.89
N GLN A 14 -3.61 -10.46 -15.00
CA GLN A 14 -2.61 -10.35 -16.04
C GLN A 14 -2.12 -8.91 -16.12
N LEU A 15 -0.81 -8.74 -16.08
CA LEU A 15 -0.11 -7.47 -16.21
C LEU A 15 0.74 -7.52 -17.49
N THR A 16 0.72 -6.44 -18.24
CA THR A 16 1.73 -6.21 -19.29
C THR A 16 3.10 -5.99 -18.66
N THR A 17 4.18 -6.08 -19.45
CA THR A 17 5.54 -5.79 -18.97
C THR A 17 5.65 -4.39 -18.38
N ARG A 18 4.95 -3.39 -18.94
CA ARG A 18 4.93 -2.03 -18.39
C ARG A 18 4.24 -2.00 -17.03
N GLU A 19 3.06 -2.60 -16.92
CA GLU A 19 2.30 -2.64 -15.67
C GLU A 19 3.03 -3.41 -14.58
N GLN A 20 3.74 -4.49 -14.93
CA GLN A 20 4.55 -5.24 -13.97
C GLN A 20 5.69 -4.38 -13.42
N ARG A 21 6.40 -3.60 -14.25
CA ARG A 21 7.41 -2.66 -13.75
C ARG A 21 6.82 -1.59 -12.84
N LEU A 22 5.65 -1.05 -13.18
CA LEU A 22 4.96 -0.06 -12.36
C LEU A 22 4.55 -0.67 -11.01
N PHE A 23 3.97 -1.87 -11.02
CA PHE A 23 3.56 -2.59 -9.82
C PHE A 23 4.75 -2.84 -8.90
N MET A 24 5.84 -3.42 -9.44
CA MET A 24 7.07 -3.66 -8.69
C MET A 24 7.70 -2.37 -8.16
N GLY A 25 7.67 -1.30 -8.96
CA GLY A 25 8.18 0.01 -8.55
C GLY A 25 7.40 0.60 -7.38
N VAL A 26 6.06 0.50 -7.39
CA VAL A 26 5.21 0.98 -6.29
C VAL A 26 5.40 0.13 -5.04
N THR A 27 5.30 -1.20 -5.16
CA THR A 27 5.43 -2.11 -4.01
C THR A 27 6.83 -2.07 -3.41
N GLY A 28 7.86 -1.80 -4.22
CA GLY A 28 9.24 -1.64 -3.78
C GLY A 28 9.49 -0.40 -2.93
N LEU A 29 8.56 0.55 -2.87
CA LEU A 29 8.65 1.71 -1.97
C LEU A 29 8.20 1.38 -0.54
N TYR A 30 7.55 0.24 -0.31
CA TYR A 30 7.07 -0.11 1.02
C TYR A 30 8.24 -0.48 1.95
N PRO A 31 8.27 0.02 3.21
CA PRO A 31 7.29 0.92 3.84
C PRO A 31 7.53 2.43 3.56
N VAL A 32 6.44 3.19 3.33
CA VAL A 32 6.50 4.65 3.04
C VAL A 32 6.04 5.53 4.22
N ILE A 33 5.33 4.98 5.20
CA ILE A 33 4.81 5.78 6.33
C ILE A 33 5.96 6.16 7.27
N PRO A 34 6.19 7.45 7.58
CA PRO A 34 7.19 7.88 8.54
C PRO A 34 6.93 7.32 9.95
N ALA A 35 8.01 7.00 10.68
CA ALA A 35 7.90 6.64 12.10
C ALA A 35 7.30 7.80 12.90
N GLY A 36 6.38 7.51 13.83
CA GLY A 36 5.71 8.52 14.66
C GLY A 36 4.64 9.36 13.94
N ALA A 37 4.28 9.04 12.69
CA ALA A 37 3.26 9.77 11.94
C ALA A 37 1.83 9.64 12.54
N ARG A 38 1.55 8.56 13.28
CA ARG A 38 0.25 8.34 13.93
C ARG A 38 0.37 8.71 15.41
N LYS A 39 -0.07 9.91 15.77
CA LYS A 39 -0.20 10.33 17.18
C LYS A 39 -1.58 10.01 17.72
N LEU A 40 -1.66 9.40 18.89
CA LEU A 40 -2.91 9.28 19.65
C LEU A 40 -3.39 10.69 20.04
N VAL A 41 -4.46 11.17 19.41
CA VAL A 41 -5.08 12.44 19.81
C VAL A 41 -6.16 12.16 20.85
N ARG A 42 -5.90 12.50 22.11
CA ARG A 42 -6.96 12.94 23.04
C ARG A 42 -6.44 13.88 24.13
N GLN A 43 -7.12 15.02 24.25
CA GLN A 43 -7.03 15.94 25.37
C GLN A 43 -7.26 15.20 26.71
N ILE A 44 -6.49 15.51 27.76
CA ILE A 44 -6.89 15.75 29.16
C ILE A 44 -5.65 15.62 30.07
N GLY A 45 -5.41 16.65 30.90
CA GLY A 45 -4.73 16.60 32.22
C GLY A 45 -3.29 16.10 32.29
N SER A 46 -2.40 16.94 32.84
CA SER A 46 -0.96 16.68 33.09
C SER A 46 -0.61 15.40 33.89
N ALA A 47 -1.58 14.68 34.45
CA ALA A 47 -1.39 13.41 35.15
C ALA A 47 -1.48 12.17 34.25
N GLN A 48 -2.00 12.31 33.02
CA GLN A 48 -2.18 11.20 32.07
C GLN A 48 -1.08 11.14 30.98
N SER A 49 -0.13 12.07 30.98
CA SER A 49 0.91 12.16 29.95
C SER A 49 1.80 10.91 29.89
N ALA A 50 2.24 10.38 31.03
CA ALA A 50 3.10 9.20 31.07
C ALA A 50 2.41 7.93 30.51
N GLN A 51 1.12 7.77 30.79
CA GLN A 51 0.33 6.65 30.27
C GLN A 51 0.05 6.79 28.76
N ILE A 52 -0.11 8.03 28.29
CA ILE A 52 -0.25 8.34 26.86
C ILE A 52 1.05 8.06 26.12
N ASP A 53 2.19 8.43 26.70
CA ASP A 53 3.51 8.19 26.11
C ASP A 53 3.81 6.68 26.02
N GLU A 54 3.49 5.91 27.06
CA GLU A 54 3.61 4.44 27.03
C GLU A 54 2.66 3.81 25.99
N SER A 55 1.41 4.27 25.93
CA SER A 55 0.44 3.80 24.93
C SER A 55 0.87 4.14 23.50
N GLN A 56 1.46 5.31 23.30
CA GLN A 56 2.00 5.76 22.03
C GLN A 56 3.21 4.91 21.63
N HIS A 57 4.10 4.58 22.57
CA HIS A 57 5.23 3.69 22.34
C HIS A 57 4.77 2.28 21.91
N LEU A 58 3.84 1.68 22.66
CA LEU A 58 3.27 0.37 22.32
C LEU A 58 2.59 0.37 20.93
N LEU A 59 1.90 1.46 20.59
CA LEU A 59 1.31 1.62 19.26
C LEU A 59 2.38 1.68 18.17
N GLU A 60 3.46 2.44 18.38
CA GLU A 60 4.56 2.55 17.43
C GLU A 60 5.27 1.23 17.21
N GLU A 61 5.52 0.47 18.28
CA GLU A 61 6.09 -0.88 18.24
C GLU A 61 5.20 -1.83 17.45
N ALA A 62 3.90 -1.92 17.79
CA ALA A 62 2.96 -2.79 17.09
C ALA A 62 2.85 -2.44 15.60
N LEU A 63 2.85 -1.15 15.26
CA LEU A 63 2.83 -0.70 13.86
C LEU A 63 4.14 -1.00 13.14
N ALA A 64 5.29 -0.91 13.81
CA ALA A 64 6.58 -1.27 13.25
C ALA A 64 6.66 -2.78 12.97
N GLU A 65 6.20 -3.61 13.90
CA GLU A 65 6.11 -5.06 13.71
C GLU A 65 5.18 -5.43 12.55
N GLN A 66 4.00 -4.82 12.48
CA GLN A 66 3.06 -5.05 11.38
C GLN A 66 3.67 -4.68 10.02
N ARG A 67 4.34 -3.52 9.93
CA ARG A 67 5.05 -3.13 8.69
C ARG A 67 6.15 -4.12 8.33
N GLY A 68 6.95 -4.56 9.31
CA GLY A 68 7.99 -5.57 9.10
C GLY A 68 7.43 -6.93 8.67
N ALA A 69 6.27 -7.33 9.18
CA ALA A 69 5.56 -8.53 8.74
C ALA A 69 5.05 -8.39 7.30
N ASN A 70 4.43 -7.25 6.97
CA ASN A 70 3.94 -6.96 5.62
C ASN A 70 5.07 -6.89 4.59
N GLN A 71 6.21 -6.31 4.94
CA GLN A 71 7.35 -6.23 4.04
C GLN A 71 7.91 -7.61 3.73
N ARG A 72 8.02 -8.50 4.74
CA ARG A 72 8.41 -9.90 4.54
C ARG A 72 7.40 -10.64 3.68
N HIS A 73 6.11 -10.51 3.98
CA HIS A 73 5.07 -11.16 3.18
C HIS A 73 5.07 -10.68 1.73
N LEU A 74 5.35 -9.40 1.49
CA LEU A 74 5.49 -8.85 0.13
C LEU A 74 6.69 -9.45 -0.60
N ALA A 75 7.85 -9.56 0.06
CA ALA A 75 9.01 -10.21 -0.54
C ALA A 75 8.77 -11.69 -0.85
N GLU A 76 8.13 -12.42 0.06
CA GLU A 76 7.75 -13.83 -0.12
C GLU A 76 6.76 -13.99 -1.27
N PHE A 77 5.70 -13.17 -1.31
CA PHE A 77 4.69 -13.19 -2.37
C PHE A 77 5.31 -12.92 -3.74
N LEU A 78 6.15 -11.89 -3.85
CA LEU A 78 6.79 -11.51 -5.11
C LEU A 78 7.87 -12.51 -5.56
N GLY A 79 8.46 -13.24 -4.61
CA GLY A 79 9.46 -14.28 -4.87
C GLY A 79 8.87 -15.65 -5.23
N ASP A 80 7.58 -15.88 -4.98
CA ASP A 80 6.92 -17.18 -5.22
C ASP A 80 6.57 -17.37 -6.71
N PRO A 81 7.21 -18.32 -7.42
CA PRO A 81 6.95 -18.57 -8.85
C PRO A 81 5.55 -19.13 -9.15
N GLN A 82 4.86 -19.69 -8.15
CA GLN A 82 3.48 -20.16 -8.31
C GLN A 82 2.48 -18.99 -8.31
N ARG A 83 2.83 -17.90 -7.63
CA ARG A 83 2.00 -16.69 -7.52
C ARG A 83 2.32 -15.70 -8.60
N VAL A 84 3.61 -15.54 -8.91
CA VAL A 84 4.12 -14.63 -9.93
C VAL A 84 4.69 -15.45 -11.08
N HIS A 85 3.90 -15.59 -12.14
CA HIS A 85 4.33 -16.29 -13.34
C HIS A 85 4.60 -15.31 -14.49
N THR A 86 5.87 -15.09 -14.79
CA THR A 86 6.31 -14.18 -15.86
C THR A 86 6.53 -14.95 -17.15
N THR A 87 5.85 -14.51 -18.22
CA THR A 87 6.06 -14.98 -19.60
C THR A 87 6.75 -13.89 -20.42
N LYS A 88 7.09 -14.17 -21.68
CA LYS A 88 7.70 -13.18 -22.59
C LYS A 88 6.83 -11.95 -22.85
N SER A 89 5.50 -12.07 -22.74
CA SER A 89 4.55 -11.00 -23.11
C SER A 89 3.72 -10.45 -21.95
N TYR A 90 3.59 -11.19 -20.85
CA TYR A 90 2.83 -10.77 -19.69
C TYR A 90 3.29 -11.45 -18.40
N THR A 91 2.95 -10.84 -17.27
CA THR A 91 3.08 -11.44 -15.94
C THR A 91 1.70 -11.79 -15.40
N ARG A 92 1.57 -12.96 -14.80
CA ARG A 92 0.35 -13.40 -14.13
C ARG A 92 0.57 -13.35 -12.62
N LEU A 93 -0.35 -12.69 -11.92
CA LEU A 93 -0.39 -12.65 -10.46
C LEU A 93 -1.60 -13.43 -9.97
N THR A 94 -1.41 -14.32 -9.01
CA THR A 94 -2.47 -15.12 -8.41
C THR A 94 -2.59 -14.79 -6.93
N PHE A 95 -3.80 -14.41 -6.50
CA PHE A 95 -4.12 -14.05 -5.12
C PHE A 95 -5.27 -14.88 -4.58
N ALA A 96 -5.20 -15.28 -3.32
CA ALA A 96 -6.37 -15.63 -2.53
C ALA A 96 -7.09 -14.36 -2.05
N ALA A 97 -8.34 -14.49 -1.60
CA ALA A 97 -9.13 -13.33 -1.12
C ALA A 97 -8.43 -12.58 0.03
N ALA A 98 -7.88 -13.30 1.03
CA ALA A 98 -7.14 -12.67 2.13
C ALA A 98 -5.88 -11.91 1.65
N GLU A 99 -5.26 -12.36 0.56
CA GLU A 99 -4.09 -11.69 -0.02
C GLU A 99 -4.46 -10.44 -0.81
N MET A 100 -5.66 -10.42 -1.39
CA MET A 100 -6.23 -9.20 -1.98
C MET A 100 -6.43 -8.13 -0.91
N GLU A 101 -7.05 -8.48 0.21
CA GLU A 101 -7.26 -7.58 1.35
C GLU A 101 -5.93 -7.08 1.93
N TRP A 102 -4.98 -7.99 2.13
CA TRP A 102 -3.65 -7.63 2.60
C TRP A 102 -2.93 -6.68 1.62
N LEU A 103 -2.97 -6.96 0.30
CA LEU A 103 -2.34 -6.08 -0.69
C LEU A 103 -3.01 -4.70 -0.72
N LEU A 104 -4.33 -4.63 -0.52
CA LEU A 104 -5.04 -3.36 -0.39
C LEU A 104 -4.54 -2.54 0.81
N GLN A 105 -4.21 -3.19 1.93
CA GLN A 105 -3.60 -2.52 3.08
C GLN A 105 -2.21 -1.98 2.75
N VAL A 106 -1.35 -2.79 2.11
CA VAL A 106 0.00 -2.37 1.69
C VAL A 106 -0.06 -1.18 0.73
N LEU A 107 -0.94 -1.24 -0.29
CA LEU A 107 -1.13 -0.14 -1.23
C LEU A 107 -1.69 1.11 -0.54
N ASN A 108 -2.57 0.93 0.45
CA ASN A 108 -3.10 2.06 1.21
C ASN A 108 -2.00 2.73 2.03
N ASP A 109 -1.14 1.96 2.68
CA ASP A 109 0.00 2.48 3.43
C ASP A 109 0.97 3.25 2.52
N ILE A 110 1.25 2.75 1.31
CA ILE A 110 2.06 3.47 0.31
C ILE A 110 1.37 4.79 -0.07
N ARG A 111 0.06 4.76 -0.35
CA ARG A 111 -0.71 5.93 -0.76
C ARG A 111 -0.73 7.00 0.34
N VAL A 112 -1.03 6.60 1.58
CA VAL A 112 -1.09 7.50 2.74
C VAL A 112 0.31 8.01 3.09
N GLY A 113 1.32 7.14 3.14
CA GLY A 113 2.70 7.56 3.39
C GLY A 113 3.19 8.56 2.35
N SER A 114 2.90 8.32 1.07
CA SER A 114 3.24 9.24 0.00
C SER A 114 2.49 10.58 0.14
N TRP A 115 1.21 10.56 0.50
CA TRP A 115 0.46 11.79 0.79
C TRP A 115 1.05 12.57 1.97
N MET A 116 1.52 11.90 3.02
CA MET A 116 2.22 12.54 4.14
C MET A 116 3.51 13.23 3.69
N HIS A 117 4.31 12.57 2.83
CA HIS A 117 5.52 13.15 2.26
C HIS A 117 5.24 14.34 1.33
N LEU A 118 4.05 14.40 0.73
CA LEU A 118 3.59 15.57 -0.05
C LEU A 118 3.08 16.73 0.82
N GLY A 119 3.19 16.63 2.15
CA GLY A 119 2.73 17.66 3.09
C GLY A 119 1.27 17.52 3.49
N SER A 120 0.66 16.37 3.25
CA SER A 120 -0.74 16.08 3.57
C SER A 120 -1.72 17.14 3.02
N PRO A 121 -1.63 17.52 1.72
CA PRO A 121 -2.45 18.58 1.16
C PRO A 121 -3.93 18.23 1.29
N ASP A 122 -4.73 19.22 1.66
CA ASP A 122 -6.19 19.17 1.50
C ASP A 122 -6.58 19.25 0.02
N TYR A 123 -7.87 19.12 -0.27
CA TYR A 123 -8.38 19.08 -1.64
C TYR A 123 -8.02 20.33 -2.47
N GLU A 124 -8.01 21.52 -1.87
CA GLU A 124 -7.71 22.76 -2.57
C GLU A 124 -6.20 22.99 -2.71
N ALA A 125 -5.40 22.50 -1.77
CA ALA A 125 -3.94 22.46 -1.87
C ALA A 125 -3.48 21.43 -2.91
N GLU A 126 -4.18 20.31 -3.02
CA GLU A 126 -3.89 19.24 -3.99
C GLU A 126 -4.03 19.71 -5.44
N LYS A 127 -5.08 20.47 -5.75
CA LYS A 127 -5.24 21.11 -7.08
C LYS A 127 -4.08 22.03 -7.47
N ARG A 128 -3.37 22.57 -6.47
CA ARG A 128 -2.26 23.50 -6.62
C ARG A 128 -0.90 22.83 -6.45
N LEU A 129 -0.87 21.51 -6.19
CA LEU A 129 0.36 20.77 -5.97
C LEU A 129 1.18 20.79 -7.27
N GLN A 130 2.32 21.45 -7.23
CA GLN A 130 3.27 21.42 -8.33
C GLN A 130 4.15 20.18 -8.18
N VAL A 131 4.20 19.36 -9.22
CA VAL A 131 5.10 18.21 -9.27
C VAL A 131 6.52 18.72 -9.55
N THR A 132 7.42 18.52 -8.60
CA THR A 132 8.83 18.88 -8.65
C THR A 132 9.68 17.61 -8.63
N GLU A 133 10.97 17.73 -8.94
CA GLU A 133 11.91 16.60 -8.86
C GLU A 133 11.97 15.99 -7.44
N GLU A 134 11.76 16.79 -6.40
CA GLU A 134 11.79 16.35 -5.00
C GLU A 134 10.57 15.53 -4.61
N ASN A 135 9.40 15.81 -5.21
CA ASN A 135 8.13 15.20 -4.79
C ASN A 135 7.55 14.22 -5.81
N VAL A 136 8.12 14.14 -7.02
CA VAL A 136 7.60 13.32 -8.13
C VAL A 136 7.47 11.85 -7.76
N GLN A 137 8.40 11.30 -6.97
CA GLN A 137 8.35 9.90 -6.55
C GLN A 137 7.12 9.61 -5.68
N HIS A 138 6.82 10.49 -4.72
CA HIS A 138 5.66 10.35 -3.84
C HIS A 138 4.35 10.63 -4.57
N TYR A 139 4.33 11.63 -5.45
CA TYR A 139 3.19 11.88 -6.33
C TYR A 139 2.87 10.63 -7.17
N TRP A 140 3.88 10.10 -7.88
CA TRP A 140 3.74 8.91 -8.71
C TRP A 140 3.31 7.68 -7.90
N ALA A 141 3.92 7.44 -6.74
CA ALA A 141 3.60 6.30 -5.89
C ALA A 141 2.15 6.34 -5.40
N ARG A 142 1.66 7.52 -5.02
CA ARG A 142 0.28 7.73 -4.57
C ARG A 142 -0.72 7.42 -5.67
N GLU A 143 -0.52 7.97 -6.87
CA GLU A 143 -1.41 7.77 -8.02
C GLU A 143 -1.43 6.30 -8.47
N MET A 144 -0.26 5.66 -8.56
CA MET A 144 -0.18 4.27 -8.97
C MET A 144 -0.76 3.32 -7.92
N ALA A 145 -0.52 3.57 -6.63
CA ALA A 145 -1.16 2.80 -5.56
C ALA A 145 -2.69 2.91 -5.65
N GLY A 146 -3.23 4.12 -5.84
CA GLY A 146 -4.67 4.33 -6.04
C GLY A 146 -5.23 3.63 -7.27
N ALA A 147 -4.50 3.66 -8.39
CA ALA A 147 -4.89 2.96 -9.61
C ALA A 147 -4.95 1.43 -9.40
N PHE A 148 -3.95 0.84 -8.74
CA PHE A 148 -3.97 -0.60 -8.43
C PHE A 148 -5.07 -0.96 -7.44
N GLN A 149 -5.28 -0.17 -6.38
CA GLN A 149 -6.38 -0.39 -5.43
C GLN A 149 -7.74 -0.40 -6.12
N SER A 150 -7.98 0.55 -7.03
CA SER A 150 -9.25 0.64 -7.76
C SER A 150 -9.53 -0.64 -8.57
N VAL A 151 -8.52 -1.21 -9.21
CA VAL A 151 -8.66 -2.46 -9.98
C VAL A 151 -8.89 -3.67 -9.04
N LEU A 152 -8.21 -3.73 -7.90
CA LEU A 152 -8.37 -4.83 -6.94
C LEU A 152 -9.76 -4.80 -6.29
N LEU A 153 -10.24 -3.62 -5.86
CA LEU A 153 -11.57 -3.43 -5.29
C LEU A 153 -12.66 -3.80 -6.30
N ALA A 154 -12.57 -3.30 -7.53
CA ALA A 154 -13.53 -3.64 -8.58
C ALA A 154 -13.59 -5.16 -8.85
N ALA A 155 -12.45 -5.86 -8.76
CA ALA A 155 -12.41 -7.31 -8.90
C ALA A 155 -13.08 -8.04 -7.72
N MET A 156 -12.94 -7.53 -6.50
CA MET A 156 -13.58 -8.08 -5.31
C MET A 156 -15.08 -7.83 -5.31
N ASP A 157 -15.53 -6.62 -5.65
CA ASP A 157 -16.96 -6.27 -5.71
C ASP A 157 -17.69 -7.08 -6.79
N ALA A 158 -17.06 -7.29 -7.95
CA ALA A 158 -17.63 -8.12 -9.02
C ALA A 158 -17.66 -9.63 -8.69
N SER A 159 -17.10 -10.04 -7.55
CA SER A 159 -17.01 -11.44 -7.12
C SER A 159 -17.95 -11.80 -5.96
N GLN A 160 -18.70 -10.82 -5.46
CA GLN A 160 -19.79 -10.99 -4.47
C GLN A 160 -21.10 -11.35 -5.17
#